data_AF-A0A832DCJ6-F1
#
_entry.id   AF-A0A832DCJ6-F1
#
_cell.length_a   1.000
_cell.length_b   1.000
_cell.length_c   1.000
_cell.angle_alpha   90.00
_cell.angle_beta   90.00
_cell.angle_gamma   90.00
#
_symmetry.space_group_name_H-M   'P 1'
#
loop_
_entity.id
_entity.type
_entity.pdbx_description
1 polymer ?
#
loop_
_entity_poly.entity_id
_entity_poly.type
_entity_poly.pdbx_seq_one_letter_code
_entity_poly.pdbx_strand_id
1 'polypeptide(L)'
;MRLAIGFLILLAIIIEATLLPFPFALLIIILISDIFAKEAVYWAFSAGLILDIFAFRTLGISSIFFLGLIWSAERFKKKFHQGWVYYQFFALTVIIVLYSIVIYRHIDIFKIVIALITGALTLFVLRNLIPVQNEQKKLFV
;
A
#
# COMPACT_ATOMS: atom_id res chain seq x y z
N MET A 1 -5.78 -7.94 -17.08
CA MET A 1 -5.54 -6.93 -16.03
C MET A 1 -5.23 -7.55 -14.66
N ARG A 2 -6.07 -8.45 -14.12
CA ARG A 2 -5.83 -9.13 -12.83
C ARG A 2 -4.49 -9.89 -12.72
N LEU A 3 -4.08 -10.59 -13.78
CA LEU A 3 -2.77 -11.27 -13.84
C LEU A 3 -1.58 -10.31 -13.73
N ALA A 4 -1.65 -9.16 -14.41
CA ALA A 4 -0.60 -8.14 -14.36
C ALA A 4 -0.48 -7.52 -12.95
N ILE A 5 -1.61 -7.34 -12.26
CA ILE A 5 -1.66 -6.88 -10.87
C ILE A 5 -1.02 -7.91 -9.93
N GLY A 6 -1.38 -9.19 -10.07
CA GLY A 6 -0.78 -10.27 -9.28
C GLY A 6 0.74 -10.34 -9.48
N PHE A 7 1.21 -10.16 -10.71
CA PHE A 7 2.65 -10.09 -11.00
C PHE A 7 3.32 -8.88 -10.35
N LEU A 8 2.70 -7.69 -10.41
CA LEU A 8 3.18 -6.49 -9.73
C LEU A 8 3.29 -6.67 -8.20
N ILE A 9 2.28 -7.29 -7.58
CA ILE A 9 2.28 -7.59 -6.14
C ILE A 9 3.40 -8.56 -5.79
N LEU A 10 3.59 -9.62 -6.58
CA LEU A 10 4.70 -10.57 -6.37
C LEU A 10 6.06 -9.88 -6.48
N LEU A 11 6.25 -9.05 -7.49
CA LEU A 11 7.49 -8.32 -7.70
C LEU A 11 7.77 -7.35 -6.54
N ALA A 12 6.74 -6.68 -6.06
CA ALA A 12 6.81 -5.82 -4.88
C ALA A 12 7.17 -6.59 -3.60
N ILE A 13 6.58 -7.78 -3.40
CA ILE A 13 6.94 -8.66 -2.27
C ILE A 13 8.40 -9.08 -2.35
N ILE A 14 8.89 -9.46 -3.53
CA ILE A 14 10.29 -9.86 -3.71
C ILE A 14 11.23 -8.69 -3.39
N ILE A 15 10.93 -7.49 -3.91
CA ILE A 15 11.73 -6.28 -3.62
C ILE A 15 11.70 -5.99 -2.11
N GLU A 16 10.54 -6.03 -1.49
CA GLU A 16 10.35 -5.77 -0.06
C GLU A 16 11.08 -6.78 0.83
N ALA A 17 11.06 -8.06 0.44
CA ALA A 17 11.74 -9.12 1.19
C ALA A 17 13.27 -9.04 1.06
N THR A 18 13.81 -8.47 -0.03
CA THR A 18 15.24 -8.57 -0.38
C THR A 18 16.02 -7.28 -0.28
N LEU A 19 15.44 -6.14 -0.69
CA LEU A 19 16.19 -4.91 -0.94
C LEU A 19 15.95 -3.85 0.11
N LEU A 20 14.69 -3.62 0.50
CA LEU A 20 14.31 -2.47 1.30
C LEU A 20 13.21 -2.84 2.30
N PRO A 21 13.36 -2.45 3.58
CA PRO A 21 12.32 -2.61 4.59
C PRO A 21 11.22 -1.57 4.41
N PHE A 22 10.54 -1.67 3.28
CA PHE A 22 9.53 -0.74 2.82
C PHE A 22 8.27 -1.50 2.43
N PRO A 23 7.07 -1.08 2.87
CA PRO A 23 5.81 -1.77 2.60
C PRO A 23 5.33 -1.54 1.15
N PHE A 24 6.14 -1.96 0.17
CA PHE A 24 5.88 -1.83 -1.26
C PHE A 24 4.60 -2.59 -1.65
N ALA A 25 4.46 -3.82 -1.15
CA ALA A 25 3.30 -4.64 -1.45
C ALA A 25 2.02 -3.93 -0.98
N LEU A 26 2.03 -3.37 0.23
CA LEU A 26 0.90 -2.66 0.80
C LEU A 26 0.53 -1.40 0.01
N LEU A 27 1.51 -0.63 -0.44
CA LEU A 27 1.26 0.58 -1.23
C LEU A 27 0.55 0.29 -2.55
N ILE A 28 1.01 -0.74 -3.25
CA ILE A 28 0.40 -1.21 -4.48
C ILE A 28 -1.04 -1.66 -4.21
N ILE A 29 -1.27 -2.39 -3.12
CA ILE A 29 -2.60 -2.88 -2.75
C ILE A 29 -3.54 -1.72 -2.40
N ILE A 30 -3.08 -0.69 -1.67
CA ILE A 30 -3.89 0.51 -1.41
C ILE A 30 -4.30 1.19 -2.72
N LEU A 31 -3.39 1.34 -3.67
CA LEU A 31 -3.72 1.98 -4.96
C LEU A 31 -4.68 1.12 -5.80
N ILE A 32 -4.50 -0.19 -5.80
CA ILE A 32 -5.42 -1.12 -6.48
C ILE A 32 -6.78 -1.14 -5.78
N SER A 33 -6.86 -0.86 -4.47
CA SER A 33 -8.13 -0.77 -3.76
C SER A 33 -9.06 0.30 -4.32
N ASP A 34 -8.52 1.34 -4.95
CA ASP A 34 -9.31 2.37 -5.65
C ASP A 34 -10.00 1.82 -6.89
N ILE A 35 -9.41 0.80 -7.53
CA ILE A 35 -9.88 0.22 -8.80
C ILE A 35 -10.74 -1.03 -8.55
N PHE A 36 -10.35 -1.85 -7.57
CA PHE A 36 -10.96 -3.16 -7.28
C PHE A 36 -11.36 -3.29 -5.80
N ALA A 37 -12.18 -2.37 -5.29
CA ALA A 37 -12.56 -2.29 -3.87
C ALA A 37 -12.96 -3.64 -3.23
N LYS A 38 -13.83 -4.43 -3.90
CA LYS A 38 -14.25 -5.74 -3.38
C LYS A 38 -13.15 -6.81 -3.35
N GLU A 39 -12.21 -6.75 -4.31
CA GLU A 39 -11.12 -7.73 -4.41
C GLU A 39 -9.89 -7.31 -3.59
N ALA A 40 -9.80 -6.04 -3.20
CA ALA A 40 -8.67 -5.48 -2.46
C ALA A 40 -8.39 -6.25 -1.16
N VAL A 41 -9.44 -6.66 -0.45
CA VAL A 41 -9.35 -7.47 0.78
C VAL A 41 -8.66 -8.81 0.52
N TYR A 42 -9.04 -9.50 -0.56
CA TYR A 42 -8.43 -10.78 -0.95
C TYR A 42 -6.96 -10.58 -1.34
N TRP A 43 -6.66 -9.55 -2.14
CA TRP A 43 -5.29 -9.22 -2.51
C TRP A 43 -4.42 -8.86 -1.31
N ALA A 44 -4.94 -8.12 -0.33
CA ALA A 44 -4.27 -7.79 0.93
C ALA A 44 -3.89 -9.03 1.73
N PHE A 45 -4.87 -9.92 1.91
CA PHE A 45 -4.72 -11.11 2.70
C PHE A 45 -3.68 -12.05 2.08
N SER A 46 -3.82 -12.32 0.77
CA SER A 46 -2.90 -13.18 0.04
C SER A 46 -1.50 -12.59 -0.04
N ALA A 47 -1.37 -11.29 -0.32
CA ALA A 47 -0.06 -10.63 -0.38
C ALA A 47 0.65 -10.66 0.98
N GLY A 48 -0.08 -10.43 2.08
CA GLY A 48 0.49 -10.52 3.42
C GLY A 48 1.00 -11.93 3.74
N LEU A 49 0.26 -12.98 3.37
CA LEU A 49 0.69 -14.36 3.59
C LEU A 49 1.93 -14.68 2.79
N ILE A 50 1.95 -14.32 1.52
CA ILE A 50 3.09 -14.55 0.64
C ILE A 50 4.30 -13.77 1.17
N LEU A 51 4.12 -12.52 1.59
CA LEU A 51 5.20 -11.71 2.18
C LEU A 51 5.77 -12.36 3.45
N ASP A 52 4.92 -12.87 4.35
CA ASP A 52 5.39 -13.54 5.56
C ASP A 52 6.23 -14.79 5.23
N ILE A 53 5.85 -15.55 4.19
CA ILE A 53 6.61 -16.71 3.70
C ILE A 53 7.97 -16.27 3.14
N PHE A 54 7.99 -15.27 2.25
CA PHE A 54 9.22 -14.79 1.62
C PHE A 54 10.18 -14.10 2.59
N ALA A 55 9.65 -13.41 3.58
CA ALA A 55 10.43 -12.71 4.60
C ALA A 55 10.81 -13.61 5.80
N PHE A 56 10.44 -14.89 5.78
CA PHE A 56 10.63 -15.84 6.89
C PHE A 56 10.11 -15.31 8.24
N ARG A 57 8.92 -14.70 8.23
CA ARG A 57 8.27 -14.12 9.42
C ARG A 57 7.16 -15.03 9.93
N THR A 58 6.62 -14.67 11.10
CA THR A 58 5.43 -15.33 11.63
C THR A 58 4.27 -15.19 10.63
N LEU A 59 3.76 -16.33 10.17
CA LEU A 59 2.67 -16.38 9.20
C LEU A 59 1.43 -15.64 9.71
N GLY A 60 0.91 -14.75 8.87
CA GLY A 60 -0.36 -14.05 9.08
C GLY A 60 -0.23 -12.68 9.73
N ILE A 61 0.93 -12.30 10.27
CA ILE A 61 1.13 -10.97 10.85
C ILE A 61 0.98 -9.88 9.77
N SER A 62 1.65 -10.05 8.62
CA SER A 62 1.54 -9.07 7.54
C SER A 62 0.13 -9.02 6.97
N SER A 63 -0.56 -10.17 6.87
CA SER A 63 -1.95 -10.21 6.43
C SER A 63 -2.89 -9.41 7.33
N ILE A 64 -2.79 -9.60 8.65
CA ILE A 64 -3.62 -8.86 9.62
C ILE A 64 -3.32 -7.36 9.52
N PHE A 65 -2.04 -7.00 9.42
CA PHE A 65 -1.62 -5.60 9.26
C PHE A 65 -2.17 -4.97 7.98
N PHE A 66 -2.07 -5.69 6.86
CA PHE A 66 -2.52 -5.22 5.54
C PHE A 66 -4.04 -5.04 5.52
N LEU A 67 -4.78 -6.00 6.09
CA LEU A 67 -6.23 -5.92 6.21
C LEU A 67 -6.66 -4.72 7.07
N GLY A 68 -6.02 -4.51 8.22
CA GLY A 68 -6.30 -3.37 9.09
C GLY A 68 -6.08 -2.04 8.39
N LEU A 69 -5.01 -1.92 7.61
CA LEU A 69 -4.71 -0.70 6.87
C LEU A 69 -5.66 -0.45 5.70
N ILE A 70 -6.08 -1.47 4.95
CA ILE A 70 -7.09 -1.30 3.90
C ILE A 70 -8.42 -0.88 4.50
N TRP A 71 -8.85 -1.55 5.56
CA TRP A 71 -10.09 -1.19 6.26
C TRP A 71 -10.07 0.27 6.72
N SER A 72 -8.93 0.70 7.29
CA SER A 72 -8.71 2.11 7.65
C SER A 72 -8.77 3.03 6.42
N ALA A 73 -8.00 2.71 5.36
CA ALA A 73 -7.93 3.50 4.14
C ALA A 73 -9.30 3.68 3.47
N GLU A 74 -10.13 2.63 3.40
CA GLU A 74 -11.49 2.72 2.88
C GLU A 74 -12.41 3.61 3.74
N ARG A 75 -12.26 3.54 5.07
CA ARG A 75 -13.05 4.39 5.99
C ARG A 75 -12.65 5.85 5.86
N PHE A 76 -11.36 6.12 5.67
CA PHE A 76 -10.84 7.47 5.50
C PHE A 76 -11.13 8.06 4.11
N LYS A 77 -11.13 7.23 3.05
CA LYS A 77 -11.57 7.64 1.70
C LYS A 77 -12.93 8.32 1.67
N LYS A 78 -13.90 7.82 2.44
CA LYS A 78 -15.24 8.42 2.52
C LYS A 78 -15.26 9.80 3.17
N LYS A 79 -14.25 10.12 3.97
CA LYS A 79 -14.16 11.39 4.72
C LYS A 79 -13.24 12.42 4.08
N PHE A 80 -12.21 11.98 3.36
CA PHE A 80 -11.20 12.84 2.76
C PHE A 80 -11.29 12.78 1.23
N HIS A 81 -11.58 13.92 0.61
CA HIS A 81 -11.63 14.05 -0.85
C HIS A 81 -10.30 13.59 -1.47
N GLN A 82 -10.38 12.58 -2.35
CA GLN A 82 -9.29 12.12 -3.21
C GLN A 82 -8.72 13.30 -4.00
N GLY A 83 -7.57 13.85 -3.58
CA GLY A 83 -6.93 14.93 -4.32
C GLY A 83 -5.89 15.71 -3.53
N TRP A 84 -5.96 15.72 -2.21
CA TRP A 84 -5.00 16.44 -1.38
C TRP A 84 -3.70 15.64 -1.25
N VAL A 85 -2.70 16.02 -2.05
CA VAL A 85 -1.35 15.42 -2.07
C VAL A 85 -0.76 15.35 -0.65
N TYR A 86 -1.00 16.38 0.17
CA TYR A 86 -0.57 16.40 1.58
C TYR A 86 -1.13 15.25 2.42
N TYR A 87 -2.39 14.88 2.19
CA TYR A 87 -3.02 13.76 2.91
C TYR A 87 -2.39 12.43 2.54
N GLN A 88 -2.06 12.23 1.26
CA GLN A 88 -1.39 11.01 0.77
C GLN A 88 0.01 10.89 1.37
N PHE A 89 0.78 11.98 1.41
CA PHE A 89 2.10 12.00 2.05
C PHE A 89 2.01 11.73 3.56
N PHE A 90 1.04 12.31 4.25
CA PHE A 90 0.82 12.07 5.67
C PHE A 90 0.46 10.59 5.94
N ALA A 91 -0.50 10.05 5.19
CA ALA A 91 -0.90 8.64 5.31
C ALA A 91 0.27 7.69 5.02
N LEU A 92 1.06 7.96 3.97
CA LEU A 92 2.26 7.21 3.62
C LEU A 92 3.27 7.21 4.80
N THR A 93 3.50 8.38 5.40
CA THR A 93 4.40 8.52 6.56
C THR A 93 3.92 7.69 7.74
N VAL A 94 2.63 7.81 8.09
CA VAL A 94 2.03 7.03 9.19
C VAL A 94 2.15 5.53 8.93
N ILE A 95 1.87 5.08 7.70
CA ILE A 95 1.96 3.67 7.32
C ILE A 95 3.39 3.15 7.45
N ILE A 96 4.39 3.87 6.93
CA ILE A 96 5.80 3.46 6.98
C ILE A 96 6.28 3.37 8.44
N VAL A 97 5.92 4.35 9.26
CA VAL A 97 6.28 4.36 10.69
C VAL A 97 5.62 3.19 11.42
N LEU A 98 4.30 2.99 11.24
CA LEU A 98 3.58 1.87 11.85
C LEU A 98 4.13 0.52 11.40
N TYR A 99 4.43 0.37 10.11
CA TYR A 99 5.01 -0.85 9.57
C TYR A 99 6.40 -1.11 10.18
N SER A 100 7.23 -0.07 10.30
CA SER A 100 8.56 -0.18 10.93
C SER A 100 8.46 -0.64 12.39
N ILE A 101 7.52 -0.09 13.15
CA ILE A 101 7.32 -0.45 14.56
C ILE A 101 6.77 -1.86 14.70
N VAL A 102 5.70 -2.20 13.97
CA VAL A 102 4.97 -3.46 14.14
C VAL A 102 5.77 -4.65 13.60
N ILE A 103 6.39 -4.49 12.44
CA ILE A 103 7.02 -5.60 11.71
C ILE A 103 8.51 -5.67 11.98
N TYR A 104 9.21 -4.54 11.87
CA TYR A 104 10.66 -4.51 12.05
C TYR A 104 11.07 -4.34 13.51
N ARG A 105 10.15 -3.93 14.41
CA ARG A 105 10.39 -3.69 15.84
C ARG A 105 11.53 -2.71 16.16
N HIS A 106 12.04 -2.00 15.15
CA HIS A 106 13.09 -1.00 15.28
C HIS A 106 12.77 0.18 14.36
N ILE A 107 13.13 1.38 14.81
CA ILE A 107 12.98 2.62 14.06
C ILE A 107 14.37 3.02 13.58
N ASP A 108 14.63 2.82 12.31
CA ASP A 108 15.83 3.32 11.65
C ASP A 108 15.44 4.50 10.77
N ILE A 109 15.85 5.69 11.19
CA ILE A 109 15.48 6.95 10.55
C ILE A 109 15.97 6.98 9.10
N PHE A 110 17.16 6.42 8.81
CA PHE A 110 17.68 6.39 7.44
C PHE A 110 16.80 5.54 6.53
N LYS A 111 16.39 4.36 7.00
CA LYS A 111 15.48 3.48 6.26
C LYS A 111 14.12 4.14 6.06
N ILE A 112 13.60 4.87 7.05
CA ILE A 112 12.33 5.59 6.95
C ILE A 112 12.41 6.73 5.92
N VAL A 113 13.51 7.47 5.87
CA VAL A 113 13.71 8.54 4.88
C VAL A 113 13.79 7.95 3.46
N ILE A 114 14.56 6.88 3.26
CA ILE A 114 14.65 6.19 1.96
C ILE A 114 13.27 5.66 1.55
N ALA A 115 12.55 5.04 2.49
CA ALA A 115 11.18 4.58 2.32
C ALA A 115 10.24 5.72 1.87
N LEU A 116 10.26 6.86 2.55
CA LEU A 116 9.44 8.02 2.20
C LEU A 116 9.71 8.52 0.77
N ILE A 117 10.99 8.68 0.41
CA ILE A 117 11.39 9.12 -0.93
C ILE A 117 10.92 8.12 -1.99
N THR A 118 11.16 6.84 -1.75
CA THR A 118 10.81 5.77 -2.67
C THR A 118 9.29 5.64 -2.81
N GLY A 119 8.55 5.77 -1.72
CA GLY A 119 7.09 5.75 -1.70
C GLY A 119 6.48 6.94 -2.42
N ALA A 120 7.04 8.13 -2.23
CA ALA A 120 6.63 9.33 -2.96
C ALA A 120 6.88 9.19 -4.47
N LEU A 121 8.05 8.67 -4.87
CA LEU A 121 8.36 8.39 -6.27
C LEU A 121 7.41 7.35 -6.86
N THR A 122 7.13 6.29 -6.12
CA THR A 122 6.20 5.22 -6.55
C THR A 122 4.79 5.75 -6.72
N LEU A 123 4.29 6.55 -5.77
CA LEU A 123 3.00 7.23 -5.90
C LEU A 123 2.97 8.17 -7.11
N PHE A 124 4.04 8.93 -7.34
CA PHE A 124 4.15 9.84 -8.49
C PHE A 124 4.11 9.08 -9.82
N VAL A 125 4.91 8.03 -9.97
CA VAL A 125 4.94 7.18 -11.18
C VAL A 125 3.59 6.50 -11.39
N LEU A 126 3.02 5.87 -10.36
CA LEU A 126 1.75 5.15 -10.48
C LEU A 126 0.58 6.09 -10.77
N ARG A 127 0.55 7.31 -10.21
CA ARG A 127 -0.49 8.30 -10.52
C ARG A 127 -0.45 8.76 -11.97
N ASN A 128 0.74 8.82 -12.58
CA ASN A 128 0.90 9.15 -14.00
C ASN A 128 0.52 7.98 -14.91
N LEU A 129 0.76 6.73 -14.49
CA LEU A 129 0.46 5.53 -15.28
C LEU A 129 -1.00 5.07 -15.16
N ILE A 130 -1.64 5.28 -14.01
CA ILE A 130 -3.01 4.87 -13.74
C ILE A 130 -3.85 6.14 -13.59
N PRO A 131 -4.64 6.52 -14.62
CA PRO A 131 -5.54 7.66 -14.50
C PRO A 131 -6.57 7.34 -13.41
N VAL A 132 -6.50 8.09 -12.31
CA VAL A 132 -7.52 8.06 -11.26
C VAL A 132 -8.85 8.42 -11.94
N GLN A 133 -9.75 7.45 -12.11
CA GLN A 133 -11.09 7.70 -12.62
C GLN A 133 -11.82 8.59 -11.61
N ASN A 134 -11.84 9.89 -11.93
CA ASN A 134 -12.48 10.91 -11.12
C ASN A 134 -14.00 10.74 -11.31
N GLU A 135 -14.68 10.03 -10.39
CA GLU A 135 -16.15 9.91 -10.36
C GLU A 135 -16.86 11.22 -9.96
N GLN A 136 -16.42 12.37 -10.48
CA GLN A 136 -17.06 13.67 -10.23
C GLN A 136 -17.91 14.17 -11.41
N LYS A 137 -18.39 13.29 -12.30
CA LYS A 137 -19.21 13.69 -13.46
C LYS A 137 -20.69 13.31 -13.41
N LYS A 138 -21.26 12.90 -12.27
CA LYS A 138 -22.66 12.42 -12.20
C LYS A 138 -23.60 13.09 -11.18
N LEU A 139 -23.29 14.27 -10.64
CA LEU A 139 -24.22 14.96 -9.71
C LEU A 139 -24.74 16.33 -10.20
N PHE A 140 -24.66 16.60 -11.50
CA PHE A 140 -25.40 17.71 -12.12
C PHE A 140 -26.18 17.19 -13.34
N VAL A 141 -27.27 16.48 -13.09
CA VAL A 141 -28.44 16.40 -13.99
C VAL A 141 -29.68 16.36 -13.11
#